data_AF-W1U750-F1
#
_entry.id   AF-W1U750-F1
#
_cell.length_a   1.000
_cell.length_b   1.000
_cell.length_c   1.000
_cell.angle_alpha   90.00
_cell.angle_beta   90.00
_cell.angle_gamma   90.00
#
_symmetry.space_group_name_H-M   'P 1'
#
loop_
_entity.id
_entity.type
_entity.pdbx_description
1 polymer ?
#
loop_
_entity_poly.entity_id
_entity_poly.type
_entity_poly.pdbx_seq_one_letter_code
_entity_poly.pdbx_strand_id
1 'polypeptide(L)'
;YYTRKGLSVAHREMITFCFLAAQGGCEPQLKAHVEGNLNVGNSKQYLINIASQCVPYIGYPRTLNALRCIQDGYTAWEAKQ
;
A
#
# COMPACT_ATOMS: atom_id res chain seq x y z
N TYR A 1 -16.60 4.76 10.28
CA TYR A 1 -15.80 4.26 9.15
C TYR A 1 -16.17 2.81 8.81
N TYR A 2 -16.03 1.88 9.76
CA TYR A 2 -16.33 0.45 9.57
C TYR A 2 -17.82 0.08 9.43
N THR A 3 -18.74 0.98 9.80
CA THR A 3 -20.19 0.78 9.65
C THR A 3 -20.70 0.92 8.21
N ARG A 4 -19.87 1.44 7.27
CA ARG A 4 -20.22 1.56 5.84
C ARG A 4 -19.79 0.30 5.09
N LYS A 5 -20.73 -0.37 4.42
CA LYS A 5 -20.50 -1.68 3.78
C LYS A 5 -20.16 -1.67 2.28
N GLY A 6 -20.14 -0.51 1.63
CA GLY A 6 -19.91 -0.42 0.17
C GLY A 6 -18.49 -0.78 -0.29
N LEU A 7 -17.50 -0.81 0.62
CA LEU A 7 -16.14 -1.27 0.35
C LEU A 7 -15.71 -2.20 1.48
N SER A 8 -15.12 -3.33 1.10
CA SER A 8 -14.46 -4.25 2.03
C SER A 8 -13.26 -3.57 2.71
N VAL A 9 -12.79 -4.14 3.81
CA VAL A 9 -11.58 -3.63 4.47
C VAL A 9 -10.37 -3.72 3.53
N ALA A 10 -10.24 -4.81 2.76
CA ALA A 10 -9.19 -4.96 1.76
C ALA A 10 -9.23 -3.87 0.66
N HIS A 11 -10.42 -3.50 0.17
CA HIS A 11 -10.54 -2.38 -0.77
C HIS A 11 -10.11 -1.06 -0.14
N ARG A 12 -10.47 -0.83 1.12
CA ARG A 12 -10.14 0.40 1.84
C ARG A 12 -8.63 0.54 2.08
N GLU A 13 -7.97 -0.56 2.46
CA GLU A 13 -6.51 -0.59 2.64
C GLU A 13 -5.79 -0.35 1.31
N MET A 14 -6.23 -1.01 0.23
CA MET A 14 -5.64 -0.80 -1.11
C MET A 14 -5.82 0.65 -1.58
N ILE A 15 -7.02 1.22 -1.44
CA ILE A 15 -7.30 2.61 -1.85
C ILE A 15 -6.46 3.59 -1.03
N THR A 16 -6.37 3.39 0.28
CA THR A 16 -5.56 4.26 1.16
C THR A 16 -4.08 4.19 0.79
N PHE A 17 -3.56 2.99 0.49
CA PHE A 17 -2.21 2.80 -0.04
C PHE A 17 -1.99 3.62 -1.32
N CYS A 18 -2.91 3.59 -2.29
CA CYS A 18 -2.82 4.40 -3.51
C CYS A 18 -2.75 5.90 -3.22
N PHE A 19 -3.60 6.41 -2.32
CA PHE A 19 -3.61 7.84 -1.97
C PHE A 19 -2.31 8.28 -1.29
N LEU A 20 -1.79 7.48 -0.36
CA LEU A 20 -0.53 7.78 0.31
C LEU A 20 0.67 7.73 -0.67
N ALA A 21 0.70 6.73 -1.54
CA ALA A 21 1.71 6.65 -2.60
C ALA A 21 1.66 7.87 -3.53
N ALA A 22 0.45 8.32 -3.88
CA ALA A 22 0.24 9.50 -4.72
C ALA A 22 0.61 10.81 -4.01
N GLN A 23 0.33 10.95 -2.71
CA GLN A 23 0.55 12.18 -1.95
C GLN A 23 2.03 12.49 -1.67
N GLY A 24 2.84 11.46 -1.44
CA GLY A 24 4.28 11.59 -1.15
C GLY A 24 4.58 12.29 0.19
N GLY A 25 5.77 12.09 0.75
CA GLY A 25 6.15 12.65 2.06
C GLY A 25 5.41 12.01 3.25
N CYS A 26 4.71 10.91 3.00
CA CYS A 26 3.99 10.11 3.99
C CYS A 26 4.45 8.64 3.96
N GLU A 27 5.74 8.41 3.69
CA GLU A 27 6.34 7.08 3.63
C GLU A 27 6.15 6.25 4.92
N PRO A 28 6.20 6.82 6.14
CA PRO A 28 5.88 6.07 7.36
C PRO A 28 4.46 5.51 7.35
N GLN A 29 3.47 6.30 6.94
CA GLN A 29 2.07 5.89 6.84
C GLN A 29 1.87 4.89 5.70
N LEU A 30 2.54 5.11 4.55
CA LEU A 30 2.51 4.20 3.43
C LEU A 30 3.00 2.80 3.84
N LYS A 31 4.10 2.71 4.60
CA LYS A 31 4.60 1.44 5.15
C LYS A 31 3.61 0.79 6.12
N ALA A 32 2.98 1.57 7.01
CA ALA A 32 1.94 1.05 7.89
C ALA A 32 0.76 0.44 7.11
N HIS A 33 0.36 1.08 6.00
CA HIS A 33 -0.69 0.56 5.12
C HIS A 33 -0.22 -0.57 4.20
N VAL A 34 1.09 -0.75 3.97
CA VAL A 34 1.63 -2.00 3.39
C VAL A 34 1.35 -3.16 4.34
N GLU A 35 1.73 -3.04 5.62
CA GLU A 35 1.45 -4.08 6.63
C GLU A 35 -0.05 -4.32 6.81
N GLY A 36 -0.85 -3.24 6.81
CA GLY A 36 -2.31 -3.31 6.85
C GLY A 36 -2.91 -4.12 5.70
N ASN A 37 -2.43 -3.89 4.47
CA ASN A 37 -2.83 -4.68 3.30
C ASN A 37 -2.47 -6.16 3.44
N LEU A 38 -1.29 -6.48 3.96
CA LEU A 38 -0.86 -7.87 4.17
C LEU A 38 -1.75 -8.57 5.21
N ASN A 39 -2.10 -7.88 6.29
CA ASN A 39 -2.97 -8.41 7.35
C ASN A 39 -4.40 -8.70 6.89
N VAL A 40 -4.87 -8.02 5.83
CA VAL A 40 -6.20 -8.26 5.23
C VAL A 40 -6.17 -9.22 4.05
N GLY A 41 -5.04 -9.93 3.86
CA GLY A 41 -4.90 -11.02 2.90
C GLY A 41 -4.40 -10.62 1.51
N ASN A 42 -4.09 -9.35 1.27
CA ASN A 42 -3.42 -8.96 0.02
C ASN A 42 -1.95 -9.41 0.05
N SER A 43 -1.39 -9.76 -1.10
CA SER A 43 0.01 -10.18 -1.18
C SER A 43 0.96 -9.01 -1.48
N LYS A 44 2.24 -9.19 -1.19
CA LYS A 44 3.30 -8.27 -1.64
C LYS A 44 3.23 -8.03 -3.15
N GLN A 45 3.06 -9.10 -3.93
CA GLN A 45 2.96 -9.01 -5.39
C GLN A 45 1.74 -8.21 -5.83
N TYR A 46 0.61 -8.34 -5.12
CA TYR A 46 -0.58 -7.54 -5.37
C TYR A 46 -0.28 -6.04 -5.21
N LEU A 47 0.42 -5.64 -4.13
CA LEU A 47 0.81 -4.25 -3.92
C LEU A 47 1.78 -3.72 -4.99
N ILE A 48 2.73 -4.54 -5.45
CA ILE A 48 3.61 -4.20 -6.57
C ILE A 48 2.81 -3.96 -7.85
N ASN A 49 1.80 -4.80 -8.12
CA ASN A 49 0.93 -4.65 -9.28
C ASN A 49 0.14 -3.33 -9.19
N ILE A 50 -0.42 -3.01 -8.01
CA ILE A 50 -1.13 -1.74 -7.77
C ILE A 50 -0.20 -0.54 -7.99
N ALA A 51 0.99 -0.54 -7.39
CA ALA A 51 1.96 0.54 -7.55
C ALA A 51 2.40 0.72 -9.02
N SER A 52 2.55 -0.39 -9.75
CA SER A 52 2.85 -0.40 -11.19
C SER A 52 1.73 0.20 -12.02
N GLN A 53 0.46 -0.11 -11.70
CA GLN A 53 -0.70 0.49 -12.35
C GLN A 53 -0.83 2.00 -12.05
N CYS A 54 -0.27 2.47 -10.93
CA CYS A 54 -0.27 3.89 -10.58
C CYS A 54 0.77 4.73 -11.34
N VAL A 55 1.79 4.12 -11.99
CA VAL A 55 2.87 4.82 -12.71
C VAL A 55 2.36 5.95 -13.63
N PRO A 56 1.37 5.74 -14.52
CA PRO A 56 0.90 6.81 -15.41
C PRO A 56 0.21 7.98 -14.68
N TYR A 57 -0.24 7.78 -13.44
CA TYR A 57 -0.98 8.79 -12.66
C TYR A 57 -0.11 9.55 -11.67
N ILE A 58 0.94 8.91 -11.13
CA ILE A 58 1.78 9.50 -10.07
C ILE A 58 3.25 9.67 -10.46
N GLY A 59 3.65 9.12 -11.61
CA GLY A 59 5.01 9.18 -12.15
C GLY A 59 6.01 8.24 -11.45
N TYR A 60 7.13 7.99 -12.13
CA TYR A 60 8.18 7.10 -11.65
C TYR A 60 8.72 7.44 -10.24
N PRO A 61 9.02 8.71 -9.88
CA PRO A 61 9.63 9.00 -8.57
C PRO A 61 8.77 8.53 -7.39
N ARG A 62 7.45 8.75 -7.46
CA ARG A 62 6.53 8.35 -6.40
C ARG A 62 6.29 6.85 -6.39
N THR A 63 6.18 6.23 -7.56
CA THR A 63 6.09 4.76 -7.65
C THR A 63 7.33 4.08 -7.09
N LEU A 64 8.55 4.57 -7.38
CA LEU A 64 9.79 4.00 -6.83
C LEU A 64 9.84 4.11 -5.30
N ASN A 65 9.40 5.24 -4.73
CA ASN A 65 9.25 5.38 -3.28
C ASN A 65 8.25 4.38 -2.71
N ALA A 66 7.13 4.16 -3.40
CA ALA A 66 6.13 3.19 -3.00
C ALA A 66 6.66 1.75 -3.05
N LEU A 67 7.41 1.37 -4.09
CA LEU A 67 8.05 0.07 -4.21
C LEU A 67 9.06 -0.18 -3.08
N ARG A 68 9.85 0.83 -2.69
CA ARG A 68 10.71 0.76 -1.51
C ARG A 68 9.90 0.54 -0.24
N CYS A 69 8.81 1.30 -0.04
CA CYS A 69 7.94 1.15 1.12
C CYS A 69 7.28 -0.25 1.16
N ILE A 70 6.91 -0.82 0.01
CA ILE A 70 6.40 -2.19 -0.07
C ILE A 70 7.45 -3.19 0.41
N GLN A 71 8.69 -3.06 -0.05
CA GLN A 71 9.77 -3.95 0.37
C GLN A 71 10.04 -3.84 1.87
N ASP A 72 10.21 -2.61 2.38
CA ASP A 72 10.51 -2.36 3.80
C ASP A 72 9.37 -2.84 4.70
N GLY A 73 8.13 -2.51 4.35
CA GLY A 73 6.93 -2.91 5.10
C GLY A 73 6.72 -4.43 5.07
N TYR A 74 6.96 -5.08 3.94
CA TYR A 74 6.90 -6.54 3.85
C TYR A 74 7.93 -7.21 4.74
N THR A 75 9.20 -6.76 4.70
CA THR A 75 10.26 -7.34 5.55
C THR A 75 9.95 -7.15 7.03
N ALA A 76 9.45 -5.98 7.44
CA ALA A 76 9.06 -5.73 8.82
C ALA A 76 7.86 -6.58 9.25
N TRP A 77 6.89 -6.82 8.37
CA TRP A 77 5.73 -7.67 8.62
C TRP A 77 6.10 -9.16 8.70
N GLU A 78 6.94 -9.64 7.78
CA GLU A 78 7.39 -11.03 7.70
C GLU A 78 8.17 -11.44 8.96
N ALA A 79 8.99 -10.54 9.50
CA ALA A 79 9.73 -10.78 10.75
C ALA A 79 8.84 -10.90 12.01
N LYS A 80 7.55 -10.53 11.94
CA LYS A 80 6.59 -10.61 13.06
C LYS A 80 5.75 -11.89 13.02
N GLN A 81 5.86 -12.70 11.97
CA GLN A 81 5.16 -13.98 11.84
C GLN A 81 5.90 -15.09 12.57
#